data_AF-G8TG58-F1
#
_entry.id   AF-G8TG58-F1
#
_cell.length_a   1.000
_cell.length_b   1.000
_cell.length_c   1.000
_cell.angle_alpha   90.00
_cell.angle_beta   90.00
_cell.angle_gamma   90.00
#
_symmetry.space_group_name_H-M   'P 1'
#
loop_
_entity.id
_entity.type
_entity.pdbx_description
1 polymer ?
#
loop_
_entity_poly.entity_id
_entity_poly.type
_entity_poly.pdbx_seq_one_letter_code
_entity_poly.pdbx_strand_id
1 'polypeptide(L)'
;MGYLFTQILPSLQTLRLLGNVTDFRKWLKNQYDIENSSQIFEGYLFAVRCCLNSFLDGISNDYQLKIKNDLLLERAIHEMIPLHKIANSCEKTVLLKRINPFVKKIIRAKDFSELEKEIKEFQRVVMIIFARINKKLVITKPKTSTKKSIAEKITLINFAHTYLIQINNNGPVGNFFNPMNATWEKENRKNYYLEGYKYALQYLWLRLLGSKRFNKSSLIRLHLVDSWREYKYNEENPPDNSIFFEREFDLEKQNNLDSYFWRIKQEIIDKLDAKYKLPVYEIESLLKFESRKYKKSFYFSKMLNAEGLEDPFPHLSPEDKILNRLYWYPIEVVNARESAIHFGIPSFNTMLAGTVSLHNEEVSNFKKIVIVKFIHPSSNDNNKNNYSYGILIDTQSAAGHYNSGWVIYQNACGDYSGFSGSEYKATEALIAKYKRARKIEIRVLVISLKNFQEFTDRYTKKQEQVSILDQNKLIPLIIQASRSYCFELFTYSLHVIFYKKRFSVISINTGKKSEGGEKDIILENDNEIKLIECKLNPNNQNWEEVIEKVRRKLADYPQKDKSYELWFWYEPSTQNEMILKERNIQWVSVSKTRGEPILKNVDLTQLKYIMQEYDILQFSKE
;
A
#
# COMPACT_ATOMS: atom_id res chain seq x y z
N MET A 1 0.04 -15.12 -3.37
CA MET A 1 1.20 -15.64 -2.62
C MET A 1 0.75 -15.98 -1.20
N GLY A 2 1.07 -17.17 -0.69
CA GLY A 2 0.69 -17.63 0.63
C GLY A 2 1.58 -17.04 1.72
N TYR A 3 1.02 -16.13 2.51
CA TYR A 3 1.69 -15.48 3.65
C TYR A 3 2.23 -16.47 4.69
N LEU A 4 1.70 -17.70 4.75
CA LEU A 4 2.25 -18.79 5.56
C LEU A 4 3.76 -18.99 5.35
N PHE A 5 4.23 -18.98 4.10
CA PHE A 5 5.62 -19.28 3.75
C PHE A 5 6.51 -18.06 3.66
N THR A 6 5.95 -16.88 3.39
CA THR A 6 6.75 -15.67 3.20
C THR A 6 6.87 -14.83 4.47
N GLN A 7 5.88 -14.91 5.36
CA GLN A 7 5.83 -14.10 6.58
C GLN A 7 5.65 -14.94 7.83
N ILE A 8 4.57 -15.75 7.96
CA ILE A 8 4.21 -16.40 9.23
C ILE A 8 5.31 -17.34 9.74
N LEU A 9 5.68 -18.37 8.97
CA LEU A 9 6.68 -19.34 9.44
C LEU A 9 8.08 -18.73 9.55
N PRO A 10 8.57 -17.93 8.58
CA PRO A 10 9.90 -17.36 8.66
C PRO A 10 10.05 -16.32 9.78
N SER A 11 9.03 -15.48 10.03
CA SER A 11 9.06 -14.54 11.15
C SER A 11 9.17 -15.25 12.50
N LEU A 12 8.40 -16.33 12.71
CA LEU A 12 8.44 -17.11 13.94
C LEU A 12 9.77 -17.86 14.12
N GLN A 13 10.32 -18.42 13.04
CA GLN A 13 11.63 -19.08 13.09
C GLN A 13 12.77 -18.07 13.31
N THR A 14 12.67 -16.87 12.75
CA THR A 14 13.61 -15.77 12.99
C THR A 14 13.52 -15.27 14.43
N LEU A 15 12.29 -15.10 14.95
CA LEU A 15 12.02 -14.81 16.35
C LEU A 15 12.54 -15.91 17.28
N ARG A 16 12.58 -17.18 16.85
CA ARG A 16 13.22 -18.24 17.65
C ARG A 16 14.74 -18.05 17.74
N LEU A 17 15.39 -17.59 16.69
CA LEU A 17 16.83 -17.30 16.68
C LEU A 17 17.14 -16.08 17.53
N LEU A 18 16.45 -14.96 17.28
CA LEU A 18 16.54 -13.74 18.09
C LEU A 18 15.94 -13.91 19.50
N GLY A 19 15.18 -14.97 19.75
CA GLY A 19 14.64 -15.28 21.07
C GLY A 19 15.66 -15.90 22.01
N ASN A 20 16.82 -16.33 21.49
CA ASN A 20 17.90 -16.88 22.30
C ASN A 20 18.79 -15.77 22.87
N VAL A 21 18.18 -14.95 23.74
CA VAL A 21 18.78 -13.77 24.35
C VAL A 21 20.09 -14.11 25.07
N THR A 22 20.15 -15.23 25.79
CA THR A 22 21.36 -15.69 26.46
C THR A 22 22.53 -15.90 25.49
N ASP A 23 22.29 -16.56 24.35
CA ASP A 23 23.34 -16.78 23.34
C ASP A 23 23.75 -15.49 22.63
N PHE A 24 22.79 -14.62 22.34
CA PHE A 24 23.07 -13.29 21.78
C PHE A 24 23.97 -12.46 22.70
N ARG A 25 23.68 -12.41 24.01
CA ARG A 25 24.50 -11.67 24.99
C ARG A 25 25.90 -12.25 25.12
N LYS A 26 26.04 -13.57 25.10
CA LYS A 26 27.36 -14.24 25.06
C LYS A 26 28.13 -13.86 23.80
N TRP A 27 27.48 -13.87 22.64
CA TRP A 27 28.09 -13.46 21.38
C TRP A 27 28.55 -12.00 21.41
N LEU A 28 27.72 -11.08 21.91
CA LEU A 28 28.07 -9.66 22.05
C LEU A 28 29.31 -9.44 22.93
N LYS A 29 29.33 -10.06 24.12
CA LYS A 29 30.47 -9.97 25.01
C LYS A 29 31.73 -10.52 24.35
N ASN A 30 31.63 -11.69 23.72
CA ASN A 30 32.81 -12.35 23.13
C ASN A 30 33.33 -11.69 21.86
N GLN A 31 32.52 -10.95 21.12
CA GLN A 31 32.91 -10.36 19.83
C GLN A 31 33.20 -8.86 19.91
N TYR A 32 32.53 -8.15 20.83
CA TYR A 32 32.59 -6.69 20.91
C TYR A 32 32.91 -6.15 22.30
N ASP A 33 33.12 -7.04 23.29
CA ASP A 33 33.36 -6.67 24.70
C ASP A 33 32.25 -5.79 25.31
N ILE A 34 31.03 -5.92 24.77
CA ILE A 34 29.86 -5.17 25.27
C ILE A 34 29.25 -5.94 26.44
N GLU A 35 29.61 -5.54 27.66
CA GLU A 35 29.01 -6.09 28.89
C GLU A 35 27.69 -5.41 29.29
N ASN A 36 27.62 -4.08 29.16
CA ASN A 36 26.43 -3.30 29.47
C ASN A 36 25.47 -3.28 28.26
N SER A 37 24.63 -4.31 28.18
CA SER A 37 23.69 -4.47 27.07
C SER A 37 22.51 -3.49 27.10
N SER A 38 22.35 -2.63 28.11
CA SER A 38 21.19 -1.73 28.19
C SER A 38 21.08 -0.78 26.99
N GLN A 39 22.22 -0.26 26.50
CA GLN A 39 22.27 0.69 25.38
C GLN A 39 21.81 0.11 24.04
N ILE A 40 21.92 -1.22 23.87
CA ILE A 40 21.53 -1.93 22.65
C ILE A 40 20.17 -2.62 22.79
N PHE A 41 19.57 -2.62 23.98
CA PHE A 41 18.34 -3.36 24.24
C PHE A 41 17.18 -2.89 23.34
N GLU A 42 17.01 -1.58 23.20
CA GLU A 42 15.90 -0.99 22.44
C GLU A 42 15.97 -1.32 20.96
N GLY A 43 17.16 -1.24 20.36
CA GLY A 43 17.37 -1.66 18.98
C GLY A 43 17.20 -3.16 18.77
N TYR A 44 17.61 -3.98 19.74
CA TYR A 44 17.37 -5.42 19.72
C TYR A 44 15.88 -5.76 19.80
N LEU A 45 15.18 -5.14 20.75
CA LEU A 45 13.74 -5.27 20.93
C LEU A 45 13.00 -4.81 19.67
N PHE A 46 13.49 -3.78 19.00
CA PHE A 46 12.95 -3.34 17.71
C PHE A 46 13.10 -4.40 16.60
N ALA A 47 14.20 -5.15 16.54
CA ALA A 47 14.34 -6.29 15.62
C ALA A 47 13.35 -7.42 15.92
N VAL A 48 13.15 -7.73 17.20
CA VAL A 48 12.11 -8.66 17.67
C VAL A 48 10.71 -8.17 17.26
N ARG A 49 10.44 -6.87 17.44
CA ARG A 49 9.18 -6.23 17.06
C ARG A 49 8.91 -6.34 15.56
N CYS A 50 9.91 -6.13 14.70
CA CYS A 50 9.76 -6.32 13.25
C CYS A 50 9.33 -7.75 12.90
N CYS A 51 9.86 -8.76 13.60
CA CYS A 51 9.44 -10.15 13.41
C CYS A 51 7.97 -10.36 13.84
N LEU A 52 7.59 -9.83 15.01
CA LEU A 52 6.21 -9.94 15.51
C LEU A 52 5.20 -9.21 14.61
N ASN A 53 5.57 -8.04 14.10
CA ASN A 53 4.73 -7.27 13.18
C ASN A 53 4.51 -8.02 11.87
N SER A 54 5.59 -8.56 11.28
CA SER A 54 5.51 -9.41 10.07
C SER A 54 4.68 -10.67 10.31
N PHE A 55 4.79 -11.29 11.49
CA PHE A 55 3.99 -12.46 11.86
C PHE A 55 2.48 -12.16 11.89
N LEU A 56 2.11 -11.04 12.52
CA LEU A 56 0.72 -10.61 12.64
C LEU A 56 0.14 -10.14 11.30
N ASP A 57 0.91 -9.42 10.49
CA ASP A 57 0.55 -9.07 9.11
C ASP A 57 0.31 -10.34 8.29
N GLY A 58 1.20 -11.32 8.42
CA GLY A 58 1.06 -12.62 7.75
C GLY A 58 -0.21 -13.35 8.15
N ILE A 59 -0.58 -13.38 9.43
CA ILE A 59 -1.85 -13.95 9.87
C ILE A 59 -3.04 -13.20 9.25
N SER A 60 -2.96 -11.88 9.25
CA SER A 60 -4.05 -11.01 8.78
C SER A 60 -4.36 -11.27 7.31
N ASN A 61 -3.33 -11.46 6.49
CA ASN A 61 -3.47 -11.66 5.04
C ASN A 61 -3.48 -13.13 4.59
N ASP A 62 -3.18 -14.10 5.48
CA ASP A 62 -3.14 -15.52 5.10
C ASP A 62 -4.52 -16.11 4.80
N TYR A 63 -4.59 -16.88 3.71
CA TYR A 63 -5.75 -17.68 3.31
C TYR A 63 -5.51 -19.18 3.41
N GLN A 64 -4.24 -19.63 3.53
CA GLN A 64 -3.89 -21.05 3.51
C GLN A 64 -4.37 -21.79 4.76
N LEU A 65 -4.36 -21.10 5.91
CA LEU A 65 -4.85 -21.61 7.19
C LEU A 65 -6.38 -21.63 7.29
N LYS A 66 -7.11 -21.18 6.25
CA LYS A 66 -8.59 -21.20 6.19
C LYS A 66 -9.26 -20.56 7.42
N ILE A 67 -8.58 -19.60 8.06
CA ILE A 67 -9.11 -18.79 9.15
C ILE A 67 -9.86 -17.64 8.50
N LYS A 68 -11.17 -17.58 8.72
CA LYS A 68 -12.04 -16.64 8.00
C LYS A 68 -11.78 -15.21 8.46
N ASN A 69 -11.54 -14.32 7.50
CA ASN A 69 -11.66 -12.88 7.68
C ASN A 69 -13.05 -12.42 7.22
N ASP A 70 -13.31 -11.14 7.44
CA ASP A 70 -14.42 -10.39 6.87
C ASP A 70 -13.93 -9.02 6.41
N LEU A 71 -14.80 -8.33 5.67
CA LEU A 71 -14.53 -6.98 5.19
C LEU A 71 -14.20 -6.00 6.32
N LEU A 72 -14.83 -6.16 7.50
CA LEU A 72 -14.58 -5.28 8.64
C LEU A 72 -13.11 -5.31 9.05
N LEU A 73 -12.53 -6.50 9.17
CA LEU A 73 -11.11 -6.65 9.47
C LEU A 73 -10.23 -6.13 8.34
N GLU A 74 -10.56 -6.45 7.08
CA GLU A 74 -9.78 -6.00 5.91
C GLU A 74 -9.68 -4.47 5.86
N ARG A 75 -10.82 -3.78 6.03
CA ARG A 75 -10.86 -2.32 6.09
C ARG A 75 -10.15 -1.77 7.32
N ALA A 76 -10.35 -2.38 8.48
CA ALA A 76 -9.65 -1.97 9.68
C ALA A 76 -8.11 -2.05 9.53
N ILE A 77 -7.58 -3.06 8.85
CA ILE A 77 -6.14 -3.18 8.59
C ILE A 77 -5.67 -2.09 7.64
N HIS A 78 -6.42 -1.84 6.56
CA HIS A 78 -6.10 -0.80 5.58
C HIS A 78 -6.03 0.59 6.23
N GLU A 79 -7.02 0.91 7.07
CA GLU A 79 -7.12 2.16 7.82
C GLU A 79 -6.24 2.17 9.09
N MET A 80 -5.40 1.15 9.30
CA MET A 80 -4.53 0.98 10.47
C MET A 80 -5.25 1.14 11.82
N ILE A 81 -6.49 0.68 11.90
CA ILE A 81 -7.31 0.77 13.11
C ILE A 81 -6.69 -0.10 14.20
N PRO A 82 -6.49 0.45 15.42
CA PRO A 82 -5.99 -0.33 16.54
C PRO A 82 -6.83 -1.59 16.80
N LEU A 83 -6.21 -2.75 16.96
CA LEU A 83 -6.91 -4.04 17.07
C LEU A 83 -7.99 -4.08 18.18
N HIS A 84 -7.79 -3.34 19.27
CA HIS A 84 -8.77 -3.25 20.36
C HIS A 84 -10.06 -2.50 19.98
N LYS A 85 -10.02 -1.68 18.92
CA LYS A 85 -11.16 -0.97 18.34
C LYS A 85 -11.93 -1.78 17.27
N ILE A 86 -11.41 -2.94 16.87
CA ILE A 86 -12.03 -3.80 15.87
C ILE A 86 -12.97 -4.79 16.57
N ALA A 87 -14.22 -4.92 16.12
CA ALA A 87 -15.18 -5.87 16.69
C ALA A 87 -14.76 -7.34 16.43
N ASN A 88 -15.20 -8.28 17.28
CA ASN A 88 -14.96 -9.73 17.13
C ASN A 88 -15.82 -10.34 16.00
N SER A 89 -15.82 -9.75 14.81
CA SER A 89 -16.74 -10.08 13.71
C SER A 89 -16.34 -11.32 12.92
N CYS A 90 -15.07 -11.70 12.95
CA CYS A 90 -14.55 -12.88 12.25
C CYS A 90 -13.50 -13.64 13.07
N GLU A 91 -13.18 -14.87 12.61
CA GLU A 91 -12.22 -15.77 13.26
C GLU A 91 -10.81 -15.16 13.34
N LYS A 92 -10.37 -14.45 12.29
CA LYS A 92 -9.06 -13.79 12.29
C LYS A 92 -8.96 -12.70 13.34
N THR A 93 -9.99 -11.86 13.53
CA THR A 93 -9.97 -10.83 14.58
C THR A 93 -9.85 -11.46 15.97
N VAL A 94 -10.61 -12.54 16.22
CA VAL A 94 -10.53 -13.31 17.48
C VAL A 94 -9.11 -13.86 17.69
N LEU A 95 -8.52 -14.49 16.67
CA LEU A 95 -7.15 -15.01 16.73
C LEU A 95 -6.13 -13.92 17.05
N LEU A 96 -6.17 -12.80 16.30
CA LEU A 96 -5.27 -11.67 16.50
C LEU A 96 -5.39 -11.13 17.92
N LYS A 97 -6.61 -10.97 18.44
CA LYS A 97 -6.85 -10.50 19.81
C LYS A 97 -6.36 -11.48 20.88
N ARG A 98 -6.39 -12.79 20.62
CA ARG A 98 -5.82 -13.80 21.54
C ARG A 98 -4.30 -13.82 21.55
N ILE A 99 -3.67 -13.54 20.40
CA ILE A 99 -2.22 -13.45 20.29
C ILE A 99 -1.69 -12.15 20.90
N ASN A 100 -2.45 -11.07 20.76
CA ASN A 100 -2.06 -9.71 21.13
C ASN A 100 -1.51 -9.55 22.57
N PRO A 101 -2.12 -10.10 23.64
CA PRO A 101 -1.57 -10.01 24.99
C PRO A 101 -0.11 -10.47 25.10
N PHE A 102 0.24 -11.59 24.46
CA PHE A 102 1.60 -12.11 24.48
C PHE A 102 2.57 -11.21 23.70
N VAL A 103 2.13 -10.68 22.56
CA VAL A 103 2.90 -9.71 21.77
C VAL A 103 3.16 -8.43 22.57
N LYS A 104 2.13 -7.90 23.26
CA LYS A 104 2.27 -6.71 24.11
C LYS A 104 3.26 -6.91 25.25
N LYS A 105 3.28 -8.07 25.89
CA LYS A 105 4.26 -8.37 26.95
C LYS A 105 5.69 -8.33 26.41
N ILE A 106 5.95 -8.94 25.24
CA ILE A 106 7.25 -8.88 24.58
C ILE A 106 7.65 -7.43 24.26
N ILE A 107 6.76 -6.67 23.62
CA ILE A 107 7.05 -5.28 23.20
C ILE A 107 7.25 -4.34 24.41
N ARG A 108 6.66 -4.66 25.57
CA ARG A 108 6.77 -3.87 26.80
C ARG A 108 7.90 -4.33 27.73
N ALA A 109 8.65 -5.37 27.35
CA ALA A 109 9.79 -5.82 28.14
C ALA A 109 10.79 -4.68 28.32
N LYS A 110 11.27 -4.49 29.55
CA LYS A 110 12.16 -3.38 29.91
C LYS A 110 13.63 -3.73 29.83
N ASP A 111 13.93 -5.03 29.83
CA ASP A 111 15.29 -5.55 29.74
C ASP A 111 15.33 -6.94 29.08
N PHE A 112 16.53 -7.46 28.88
CA PHE A 112 16.77 -8.77 28.27
C PHE A 112 16.20 -9.94 29.06
N SER A 113 16.15 -9.86 30.39
CA SER A 113 15.65 -10.93 31.25
C SER A 113 14.13 -11.06 31.10
N GLU A 114 13.42 -9.92 31.18
CA GLU A 114 11.98 -9.86 30.93
C GLU A 114 11.68 -10.29 29.49
N LEU A 115 12.43 -9.79 28.50
CA LEU A 115 12.25 -10.18 27.10
C LEU A 115 12.39 -11.69 26.89
N GLU A 116 13.41 -12.32 27.47
CA GLU A 116 13.63 -13.76 27.37
C GLU A 116 12.47 -14.55 27.97
N LYS A 117 11.98 -14.13 29.15
CA LYS A 117 10.82 -14.75 29.79
C LYS A 117 9.57 -14.65 28.92
N GLU A 118 9.27 -13.46 28.40
CA GLU A 118 8.06 -13.23 27.61
C GLU A 118 8.10 -13.93 26.24
N ILE A 119 9.28 -14.01 25.59
CA ILE A 119 9.47 -14.82 24.38
C ILE A 119 9.27 -16.31 24.66
N LYS A 120 9.76 -16.84 25.79
CA LYS A 120 9.53 -18.25 26.17
C LYS A 120 8.04 -18.54 26.37
N GLU A 121 7.29 -17.63 27.00
CA GLU A 121 5.84 -17.75 27.14
C GLU A 121 5.15 -17.78 25.76
N PHE A 122 5.48 -16.84 24.88
CA PHE A 122 4.96 -16.77 23.51
C PHE A 122 5.29 -18.03 22.70
N GLN A 123 6.50 -18.56 22.84
CA GLN A 123 6.93 -19.80 22.18
C GLN A 123 6.06 -20.99 22.61
N ARG A 124 5.81 -21.12 23.92
CA ARG A 124 5.03 -22.20 24.52
C ARG A 124 3.56 -22.15 24.12
N VAL A 125 2.99 -20.95 23.98
CA VAL A 125 1.55 -20.79 23.77
C VAL A 125 1.20 -20.61 22.29
N VAL A 126 1.89 -19.72 21.58
CA VAL A 126 1.57 -19.34 20.21
C VAL A 126 2.42 -20.11 19.20
N MET A 127 3.76 -20.03 19.31
CA MET A 127 4.64 -20.59 18.27
C MET A 127 4.55 -22.11 18.15
N ILE A 128 4.23 -22.82 19.24
CA ILE A 128 4.09 -24.27 19.21
C ILE A 128 3.01 -24.75 18.22
N ILE A 129 1.95 -23.96 18.00
CA ILE A 129 0.88 -24.27 17.05
C ILE A 129 1.46 -24.29 15.63
N PHE A 130 2.15 -23.22 15.25
CA PHE A 130 2.77 -23.06 13.94
C PHE A 130 3.95 -24.01 13.73
N ALA A 131 4.72 -24.31 14.78
CA ALA A 131 5.78 -25.32 14.72
C ALA A 131 5.22 -26.72 14.40
N ARG A 132 4.08 -27.08 14.98
CA ARG A 132 3.38 -28.35 14.66
C ARG A 132 2.85 -28.36 13.23
N ILE A 133 2.28 -27.25 12.76
CA ILE A 133 1.84 -27.07 11.37
C ILE A 133 3.03 -27.24 10.42
N ASN A 134 4.13 -26.52 10.66
CA ASN A 134 5.34 -26.60 9.86
C ASN A 134 5.87 -28.03 9.82
N LYS A 135 5.98 -28.71 10.98
CA LYS A 135 6.49 -30.08 11.05
C LYS A 135 5.62 -31.07 10.26
N LYS A 136 4.29 -31.00 10.38
CA LYS A 136 3.36 -32.03 9.89
C LYS A 136 2.79 -31.77 8.49
N LEU A 137 2.64 -30.51 8.11
CA LEU A 137 1.85 -30.11 6.93
C LEU A 137 2.63 -29.36 5.88
N VAL A 138 3.83 -28.90 6.20
CA VAL A 138 4.72 -28.28 5.21
C VAL A 138 5.67 -29.34 4.67
N ILE A 139 5.67 -29.51 3.36
CA ILE A 139 6.55 -30.43 2.65
C ILE A 139 7.28 -29.68 1.53
N THR A 140 8.34 -30.28 1.00
CA THR A 140 8.96 -29.80 -0.24
C THR A 140 8.10 -30.18 -1.43
N LYS A 141 8.07 -29.33 -2.45
CA LYS A 141 7.39 -29.68 -3.71
C LYS A 141 8.11 -30.87 -4.37
N PRO A 142 7.39 -31.85 -4.93
CA PRO A 142 8.01 -33.05 -5.51
C PRO A 142 9.03 -32.76 -6.62
N LYS A 143 8.84 -31.66 -7.34
CA LYS A 143 9.73 -31.25 -8.45
C LYS A 143 11.06 -30.65 -7.98
N THR A 144 11.22 -30.34 -6.69
CA THR A 144 12.48 -29.82 -6.15
C THR A 144 13.25 -30.97 -5.50
N SER A 145 14.48 -31.23 -5.97
CA SER A 145 15.41 -32.19 -5.33
C SER A 145 15.92 -31.69 -3.97
N THR A 146 15.44 -30.53 -3.51
CA THR A 146 15.89 -29.83 -2.32
C THR A 146 15.30 -30.45 -1.05
N LYS A 147 16.15 -30.74 -0.06
CA LYS A 147 15.71 -31.18 1.27
C LYS A 147 14.89 -30.09 1.96
N LYS A 148 13.87 -30.47 2.73
CA LYS A 148 13.01 -29.52 3.48
C LYS A 148 13.79 -28.52 4.33
N SER A 149 14.80 -28.98 5.07
CA SER A 149 15.64 -28.12 5.91
C SER A 149 16.40 -27.06 5.11
N ILE A 150 16.78 -27.35 3.87
CA ILE A 150 17.44 -26.41 2.96
C ILE A 150 16.41 -25.39 2.46
N ALA A 151 15.22 -25.83 2.05
CA ALA A 151 14.14 -24.95 1.61
C ALA A 151 13.71 -23.98 2.73
N GLU A 152 13.54 -24.48 3.95
CA GLU A 152 13.25 -23.66 5.14
C GLU A 152 14.36 -22.63 5.39
N LYS A 153 15.63 -23.05 5.29
CA LYS A 153 16.78 -22.15 5.46
C LYS A 153 16.80 -21.03 4.40
N ILE A 154 16.52 -21.36 3.13
CA ILE A 154 16.43 -20.37 2.04
C ILE A 154 15.31 -19.37 2.34
N THR A 155 14.15 -19.88 2.78
CA THR A 155 12.99 -19.06 3.15
C THR A 155 13.34 -18.07 4.26
N LEU A 156 14.10 -18.50 5.27
CA LEU A 156 14.57 -17.64 6.36
C LEU A 156 15.53 -16.55 5.90
N ILE A 157 16.47 -16.90 5.03
CA ILE A 157 17.42 -15.95 4.44
C ILE A 157 16.65 -14.89 3.64
N ASN A 158 15.67 -15.30 2.84
CA ASN A 158 14.84 -14.36 2.08
C ASN A 158 14.02 -13.45 2.99
N PHE A 159 13.45 -13.99 4.07
CA PHE A 159 12.71 -13.21 5.06
C PHE A 159 13.60 -12.16 5.72
N ALA A 160 14.80 -12.55 6.19
CA ALA A 160 15.74 -11.61 6.79
C ALA A 160 16.15 -10.51 5.80
N HIS A 161 16.40 -10.86 4.54
CA HIS A 161 16.74 -9.90 3.48
C HIS A 161 15.59 -8.92 3.19
N THR A 162 14.38 -9.43 2.98
CA THR A 162 13.22 -8.63 2.55
C THR A 162 12.59 -7.84 3.69
N TYR A 163 12.41 -8.45 4.87
CA TYR A 163 11.64 -7.84 5.96
C TYR A 163 12.50 -7.15 7.01
N LEU A 164 13.78 -7.50 7.14
CA LEU A 164 14.65 -6.94 8.19
C LEU A 164 15.77 -6.06 7.65
N ILE A 165 16.15 -6.20 6.37
CA ILE A 165 17.19 -5.36 5.77
C ILE A 165 16.60 -4.30 4.84
N GLN A 166 15.63 -4.67 3.98
CA GLN A 166 15.02 -3.71 3.07
C GLN A 166 14.37 -2.56 3.86
N ILE A 167 14.73 -1.33 3.52
CA ILE A 167 14.24 -0.12 4.18
C ILE A 167 13.22 0.58 3.27
N ASN A 168 12.02 0.83 3.78
CA ASN A 168 11.02 1.72 3.18
C ASN A 168 11.03 3.10 3.87
N ASN A 169 10.15 4.03 3.46
CA ASN A 169 10.16 5.46 3.88
C ASN A 169 10.21 5.71 5.40
N ASN A 170 10.01 4.69 6.23
CA ASN A 170 10.03 4.83 7.68
C ASN A 170 10.98 3.86 8.41
N GLY A 171 11.63 2.90 7.74
CA GLY A 171 12.49 1.86 8.35
C GLY A 171 12.27 0.47 7.72
N PRO A 172 12.63 -0.64 8.40
CA PRO A 172 12.51 -2.00 7.85
C PRO A 172 11.10 -2.36 7.40
N VAL A 173 10.97 -3.07 6.28
CA VAL A 173 9.68 -3.54 5.72
C VAL A 173 8.87 -4.34 6.74
N GLY A 174 9.51 -5.13 7.60
CA GLY A 174 8.85 -5.92 8.63
C GLY A 174 8.17 -5.09 9.73
N ASN A 175 8.38 -3.78 9.75
CA ASN A 175 7.67 -2.84 10.60
C ASN A 175 6.55 -2.06 9.87
N PHE A 176 6.35 -2.31 8.58
CA PHE A 176 5.36 -1.65 7.75
C PHE A 176 3.96 -2.25 8.01
N PHE A 177 2.95 -1.38 8.19
CA PHE A 177 1.51 -1.71 8.31
C PHE A 177 1.17 -2.79 9.36
N ASN A 178 0.75 -2.39 10.57
CA ASN A 178 0.18 -3.34 11.51
C ASN A 178 -0.92 -2.71 12.39
N PRO A 179 -2.09 -3.36 12.55
CA PRO A 179 -3.18 -2.90 13.44
C PRO A 179 -2.78 -2.83 14.93
N MET A 180 -1.59 -3.28 15.30
CA MET A 180 -1.02 -3.19 16.64
C MET A 180 -0.18 -1.94 16.89
N ASN A 181 0.17 -1.19 15.85
CA ASN A 181 1.08 -0.04 15.98
C ASN A 181 0.29 1.27 15.85
N ALA A 182 -0.07 1.84 17.00
CA ALA A 182 -0.35 3.27 17.08
C ALA A 182 0.97 4.01 16.82
N THR A 183 0.93 4.90 15.83
CA THR A 183 1.88 6.00 15.60
C THR A 183 3.35 5.65 15.77
N TRP A 184 3.90 5.14 14.68
CA TRP A 184 5.31 5.31 14.42
C TRP A 184 5.51 6.84 14.14
N GLU A 185 5.82 7.66 15.17
CA GLU A 185 6.19 9.09 15.01
C GLU A 185 7.60 9.31 14.39
N LYS A 186 7.67 10.17 13.38
CA LYS A 186 8.82 10.39 12.48
C LYS A 186 10.06 10.97 13.19
N GLU A 187 9.87 11.78 14.24
CA GLU A 187 10.95 12.52 14.92
C GLU A 187 11.87 11.65 15.81
N ASN A 188 11.35 10.60 16.45
CA ASN A 188 12.15 9.76 17.37
C ASN A 188 13.11 8.77 16.67
N ARG A 189 13.35 8.89 15.36
CA ARG A 189 13.42 7.68 14.50
C ARG A 189 14.61 7.48 13.58
N LYS A 190 15.79 8.03 13.84
CA LYS A 190 16.97 7.66 13.03
C LYS A 190 18.06 6.92 13.80
N ASN A 191 18.36 7.31 15.04
CA ASN A 191 19.55 6.75 15.69
C ASN A 191 19.25 5.88 16.92
N TYR A 192 18.12 6.10 17.60
CA TYR A 192 17.84 5.42 18.87
C TYR A 192 17.79 3.88 18.76
N TYR A 193 17.10 3.35 17.74
CA TYR A 193 17.00 1.90 17.55
C TYR A 193 18.15 1.30 16.74
N LEU A 194 18.90 2.11 15.98
CA LEU A 194 19.86 1.57 15.01
C LEU A 194 20.95 0.75 15.69
N GLU A 195 21.46 1.26 16.82
CA GLU A 195 22.61 0.66 17.50
C GLU A 195 22.36 -0.78 17.91
N GLY A 196 21.26 -1.05 18.62
CA GLY A 196 20.90 -2.43 18.95
C GLY A 196 20.44 -3.27 17.77
N TYR A 197 19.80 -2.64 16.78
CA TYR A 197 19.22 -3.32 15.64
C TYR A 197 20.30 -3.95 14.74
N LYS A 198 21.37 -3.22 14.43
CA LYS A 198 22.48 -3.74 13.59
C LYS A 198 23.16 -4.96 14.23
N TYR A 199 23.34 -4.99 15.56
CA TYR A 199 23.88 -6.16 16.26
C TYR A 199 22.90 -7.34 16.22
N ALA A 200 21.59 -7.09 16.41
CA ALA A 200 20.57 -8.14 16.31
C ALA A 200 20.58 -8.79 14.91
N LEU A 201 20.63 -7.97 13.86
CA LEU A 201 20.73 -8.46 12.48
C LEU A 201 22.02 -9.21 12.23
N GLN A 202 23.13 -8.71 12.73
CA GLN A 202 24.43 -9.33 12.50
C GLN A 202 24.50 -10.70 13.16
N TYR A 203 24.03 -10.80 14.40
CA TYR A 203 23.86 -12.07 15.08
C TYR A 203 22.93 -13.01 14.30
N LEU A 204 21.77 -12.52 13.84
CA LEU A 204 20.86 -13.32 13.03
C LEU A 204 21.55 -13.89 11.78
N TRP A 205 22.28 -13.08 11.03
CA TRP A 205 23.01 -13.51 9.85
C TRP A 205 24.12 -14.52 10.16
N LEU A 206 24.84 -14.35 11.28
CA LEU A 206 25.77 -15.35 11.77
C LEU A 206 25.06 -16.69 12.00
N ARG A 207 23.89 -16.68 12.67
CA ARG A 207 23.10 -17.90 12.92
C ARG A 207 22.57 -18.54 11.63
N LEU A 208 22.17 -17.74 10.65
CA LEU A 208 21.67 -18.22 9.37
C LEU A 208 22.78 -18.82 8.50
N LEU A 209 23.93 -18.15 8.39
CA LEU A 209 25.01 -18.57 7.48
C LEU A 209 25.96 -19.58 8.10
N GLY A 210 26.13 -19.54 9.42
CA GLY A 210 27.20 -20.21 10.15
C GLY A 210 28.53 -19.48 10.00
N SER A 211 29.43 -19.62 10.97
CA SER A 211 30.65 -18.81 11.10
C SER A 211 31.53 -18.82 9.84
N LYS A 212 31.70 -19.98 9.18
CA LYS A 212 32.56 -20.10 7.99
C LYS A 212 32.08 -19.23 6.81
N ARG A 213 30.76 -19.17 6.56
CA ARG A 213 30.21 -18.36 5.45
C ARG A 213 30.03 -16.91 5.87
N PHE A 214 29.62 -16.67 7.12
CA PHE A 214 29.49 -15.34 7.68
C PHE A 214 30.83 -14.57 7.66
N ASN A 215 31.92 -15.20 8.11
CA ASN A 215 33.25 -14.58 8.16
C ASN A 215 33.84 -14.22 6.78
N LYS A 216 33.25 -14.74 5.70
CA LYS A 216 33.64 -14.46 4.31
C LYS A 216 32.72 -13.44 3.62
N SER A 217 31.74 -12.91 4.34
CA SER A 217 30.77 -11.94 3.81
C SER A 217 31.01 -10.57 4.39
N SER A 218 30.51 -9.53 3.72
CA SER A 218 30.53 -8.16 4.23
C SER A 218 29.75 -7.99 5.54
N LEU A 219 28.88 -8.93 5.89
CA LEU A 219 28.07 -8.89 7.12
C LEU A 219 28.89 -8.91 8.42
N ILE A 220 30.18 -9.28 8.38
CA ILE A 220 31.08 -9.09 9.54
C ILE A 220 31.21 -7.62 9.94
N ARG A 221 30.91 -6.69 9.02
CA ARG A 221 30.97 -5.24 9.24
C ARG A 221 29.61 -4.61 9.50
N LEU A 222 28.53 -5.39 9.60
CA LEU A 222 27.17 -4.85 9.76
C LEU A 222 27.01 -3.98 11.03
N HIS A 223 27.77 -4.26 12.09
CA HIS A 223 27.83 -3.43 13.29
C HIS A 223 28.42 -2.03 13.06
N LEU A 224 29.09 -1.79 11.94
CA LEU A 224 29.63 -0.47 11.60
C LEU A 224 28.57 0.45 10.99
N VAL A 225 27.37 -0.06 10.67
CA VAL A 225 26.31 0.75 10.06
C VAL A 225 25.99 1.98 10.91
N ASP A 226 26.03 3.15 10.28
CA ASP A 226 25.86 4.46 10.93
C ASP A 226 24.48 5.11 10.69
N SER A 227 23.74 4.58 9.72
CA SER A 227 22.47 5.14 9.29
C SER A 227 21.57 4.08 8.63
N TRP A 228 20.25 4.30 8.68
CA TRP A 228 19.30 3.42 7.97
C TRP A 228 19.42 3.55 6.44
N ARG A 229 19.66 4.77 5.96
CA ARG A 229 19.78 5.16 4.55
C ARG A 229 20.82 6.27 4.44
N GLU A 230 21.47 6.40 3.29
CA GLU A 230 22.29 7.56 2.98
C GLU A 230 21.40 8.81 2.93
N TYR A 231 21.42 9.61 4.00
CA TYR A 231 20.62 10.82 4.09
C TYR A 231 21.27 11.95 3.29
N LYS A 232 21.09 11.91 1.97
CA LYS A 232 20.89 13.12 1.15
C LYS A 232 19.49 13.05 0.52
N TYR A 233 18.48 12.92 1.37
CA TYR A 233 17.14 13.37 1.01
C TYR A 233 17.22 14.89 1.01
N ASN A 234 17.60 15.51 -0.11
CA ASN A 234 17.39 16.94 -0.27
C ASN A 234 15.87 17.12 -0.19
N GLU A 235 15.37 17.71 0.89
CA GLU A 235 13.94 18.02 1.04
C GLU A 235 13.45 18.90 -0.12
N GLU A 236 14.36 19.65 -0.74
CA GLU A 236 14.12 20.46 -1.93
C GLU A 236 13.83 19.65 -3.21
N ASN A 237 14.20 18.36 -3.26
CA ASN A 237 14.03 17.51 -4.44
C ASN A 237 13.88 16.03 -4.04
N PRO A 238 12.67 15.56 -3.65
CA PRO A 238 12.45 14.14 -3.45
C PRO A 238 12.74 13.39 -4.77
N PRO A 239 13.52 12.30 -4.74
CA PRO A 239 13.72 11.49 -5.94
C PRO A 239 12.36 10.99 -6.43
N ASP A 240 12.17 11.02 -7.74
CA ASP A 240 10.98 10.49 -8.39
C ASP A 240 10.72 9.06 -7.90
N ASN A 241 9.48 8.79 -7.48
CA ASN A 241 9.10 7.54 -6.80
C ASN A 241 9.25 6.30 -7.70
N SER A 242 9.56 6.49 -8.98
CA SER A 242 9.80 5.47 -10.00
C SER A 242 11.17 4.76 -9.88
N ILE A 243 12.17 5.33 -9.17
CA ILE A 243 13.58 4.86 -9.22
C ILE A 243 14.05 4.14 -7.94
N PHE A 244 13.21 3.31 -7.31
CA PHE A 244 13.66 2.51 -6.16
C PHE A 244 14.59 1.35 -6.55
N PHE A 245 14.58 0.92 -7.81
CA PHE A 245 15.27 -0.31 -8.25
C PHE A 245 16.58 -0.08 -9.02
N GLU A 246 16.87 1.14 -9.48
CA GLU A 246 18.05 1.45 -10.31
C GLU A 246 19.13 2.26 -9.57
N ARG A 247 19.11 2.27 -8.23
CA ARG A 247 20.14 2.96 -7.45
C ARG A 247 21.47 2.20 -7.55
N GLU A 248 22.48 2.83 -8.14
CA GLU A 248 23.87 2.38 -8.02
C GLU A 248 24.40 2.73 -6.62
N PHE A 249 24.93 1.73 -5.93
CA PHE A 249 25.54 1.89 -4.62
C PHE A 249 27.06 1.80 -4.77
N ASP A 250 27.77 2.82 -4.29
CA ASP A 250 29.21 2.71 -4.05
C ASP A 250 29.42 1.91 -2.74
N LEU A 251 29.42 0.58 -2.90
CA LEU A 251 29.59 -0.36 -1.80
C LEU A 251 30.98 -0.28 -1.13
N GLU A 252 31.92 0.53 -1.61
CA GLU A 252 33.17 0.78 -0.89
C GLU A 252 33.03 1.96 0.08
N LYS A 253 32.27 2.98 -0.31
CA LYS A 253 32.10 4.22 0.47
C LYS A 253 30.87 4.22 1.37
N GLN A 254 29.83 3.47 1.04
CA GLN A 254 28.56 3.50 1.75
C GLN A 254 28.48 2.45 2.85
N ASN A 255 28.08 2.89 4.04
CA ASN A 255 27.94 2.05 5.23
C ASN A 255 26.59 2.28 5.95
N ASN A 256 25.53 2.43 5.16
CA ASN A 256 24.16 2.49 5.65
C ASN A 256 23.46 1.14 5.47
N LEU A 257 22.35 0.90 6.17
CA LEU A 257 21.65 -0.39 6.13
C LEU A 257 21.10 -0.73 4.74
N ASP A 258 20.69 0.28 3.96
CA ASP A 258 20.21 0.12 2.57
C ASP A 258 21.30 -0.46 1.65
N SER A 259 22.57 -0.05 1.82
CA SER A 259 23.71 -0.64 1.09
C SER A 259 23.87 -2.14 1.38
N TYR A 260 23.57 -2.58 2.61
CA TYR A 260 23.64 -3.99 2.98
C TYR A 260 22.56 -4.84 2.32
N PHE A 261 21.42 -4.25 1.93
CA PHE A 261 20.44 -4.95 1.10
C PHE A 261 21.09 -5.48 -0.19
N TRP A 262 21.87 -4.64 -0.86
CA TRP A 262 22.58 -5.00 -2.09
C TRP A 262 23.75 -5.94 -1.86
N ARG A 263 24.54 -5.71 -0.81
CA ARG A 263 25.63 -6.65 -0.44
C ARG A 263 25.10 -8.06 -0.20
N ILE A 264 24.01 -8.19 0.56
CA ILE A 264 23.37 -9.47 0.83
C ILE A 264 22.83 -10.09 -0.46
N LYS A 265 22.22 -9.29 -1.33
CA LYS A 265 21.75 -9.76 -2.62
C LYS A 265 22.88 -10.42 -3.43
N GLN A 266 23.97 -9.69 -3.65
CA GLN A 266 25.11 -10.15 -4.46
C GLN A 266 25.87 -11.31 -3.80
N GLU A 267 26.16 -11.22 -2.50
CA GLU A 267 27.01 -12.20 -1.82
C GLU A 267 26.27 -13.48 -1.41
N ILE A 268 24.96 -13.39 -1.22
CA ILE A 268 24.16 -14.46 -0.61
C ILE A 268 23.02 -14.90 -1.50
N ILE A 269 22.11 -14.00 -1.86
CA ILE A 269 20.87 -14.34 -2.59
C ILE A 269 21.20 -14.86 -3.99
N ASP A 270 21.93 -14.09 -4.79
CA ASP A 270 22.23 -14.45 -6.19
C ASP A 270 23.05 -15.75 -6.26
N LYS A 271 23.91 -16.00 -5.27
CA LYS A 271 24.66 -17.28 -5.15
C LYS A 271 23.75 -18.45 -4.79
N LEU A 272 22.70 -18.23 -4.00
CA LEU A 272 21.70 -19.25 -3.70
C LEU A 272 20.83 -19.51 -4.94
N ASP A 273 20.42 -18.46 -5.66
CA ASP A 273 19.67 -18.55 -6.92
C ASP A 273 20.44 -19.40 -7.93
N ALA A 274 21.71 -19.08 -8.18
CA ALA A 274 22.57 -19.83 -9.08
C ALA A 274 22.75 -21.28 -8.63
N LYS A 275 22.95 -21.52 -7.32
CA LYS A 275 23.18 -22.86 -6.77
C LYS A 275 21.95 -23.77 -6.91
N TYR A 276 20.75 -23.24 -6.69
CA TYR A 276 19.52 -24.04 -6.69
C TYR A 276 18.70 -23.89 -7.97
N LYS A 277 19.14 -23.04 -8.92
CA LYS A 277 18.46 -22.73 -10.19
C LYS A 277 17.00 -22.31 -9.98
N LEU A 278 16.76 -21.56 -8.91
CA LEU A 278 15.45 -21.09 -8.50
C LEU A 278 15.62 -19.69 -7.90
N PRO A 279 14.87 -18.68 -8.35
CA PRO A 279 14.89 -17.39 -7.68
C PRO A 279 14.46 -17.57 -6.23
N VAL A 280 15.29 -17.15 -5.27
CA VAL A 280 15.02 -17.27 -3.83
C VAL A 280 13.71 -16.56 -3.44
N TYR A 281 13.28 -15.57 -4.24
CA TYR A 281 12.00 -14.87 -4.08
C TYR A 281 10.79 -15.73 -4.47
N GLU A 282 10.97 -16.79 -5.24
CA GLU A 282 9.93 -17.77 -5.57
C GLU A 282 9.84 -18.87 -4.51
N ILE A 283 9.72 -18.53 -3.23
CA ILE A 283 9.61 -19.49 -2.11
C ILE A 283 8.51 -20.53 -2.36
N GLU A 284 7.42 -20.13 -3.02
CA GLU A 284 6.32 -21.03 -3.37
C GLU A 284 6.76 -22.15 -4.31
N SER A 285 7.87 -22.02 -5.03
CA SER A 285 8.46 -23.10 -5.82
C SER A 285 9.08 -24.21 -4.96
N LEU A 286 9.50 -23.91 -3.72
CA LEU A 286 10.22 -24.82 -2.84
C LEU A 286 9.29 -25.59 -1.89
N LEU A 287 8.34 -24.89 -1.26
CA LEU A 287 7.50 -25.44 -0.19
C LEU A 287 6.04 -25.55 -0.62
N LYS A 288 5.33 -26.52 -0.04
CA LYS A 288 3.90 -26.76 -0.24
C LYS A 288 3.21 -27.01 1.09
N PHE A 289 2.01 -26.44 1.22
CA PHE A 289 1.10 -26.71 2.34
C PHE A 289 0.13 -27.84 1.98
N GLU A 290 0.12 -28.91 2.77
CA GLU A 290 -0.77 -30.06 2.60
C GLU A 290 -2.19 -29.75 3.12
N SER A 291 -2.87 -28.83 2.43
CA SER A 291 -4.18 -28.29 2.81
C SER A 291 -5.30 -29.34 2.94
N ARG A 292 -5.15 -30.50 2.29
CA ARG A 292 -6.08 -31.66 2.40
C ARG A 292 -5.98 -32.35 3.76
N LYS A 293 -4.80 -32.38 4.37
CA LYS A 293 -4.54 -32.99 5.69
C LYS A 293 -4.79 -32.01 6.84
N TYR A 294 -4.99 -30.73 6.53
CA TYR A 294 -5.16 -29.67 7.51
C TYR A 294 -6.60 -29.61 8.03
N LYS A 295 -6.75 -29.65 9.35
CA LYS A 295 -8.01 -29.40 10.06
C LYS A 295 -7.83 -28.20 11.00
N LYS A 296 -8.43 -27.06 10.66
CA LYS A 296 -8.32 -25.81 11.44
C LYS A 296 -8.65 -25.98 12.92
N SER A 297 -9.75 -26.67 13.23
CA SER A 297 -10.20 -26.93 14.60
C SER A 297 -9.17 -27.67 15.45
N PHE A 298 -8.37 -28.57 14.86
CA PHE A 298 -7.33 -29.30 15.59
C PHE A 298 -6.19 -28.38 16.08
N TYR A 299 -5.83 -27.37 15.29
CA TYR A 299 -4.71 -26.49 15.62
C TYR A 299 -5.12 -25.23 16.38
N PHE A 300 -6.32 -24.70 16.09
CA PHE A 300 -6.72 -23.37 16.55
C PHE A 300 -7.98 -23.33 17.40
N SER A 301 -8.60 -24.46 17.80
CA SER A 301 -9.86 -24.47 18.56
C SER A 301 -9.87 -23.52 19.75
N LYS A 302 -8.83 -23.55 20.60
CA LYS A 302 -8.72 -22.66 21.77
C LYS A 302 -8.51 -21.19 21.39
N MET A 303 -7.76 -20.93 20.32
CA MET A 303 -7.41 -19.57 19.88
C MET A 303 -8.53 -18.90 19.06
N LEU A 304 -9.44 -19.69 18.49
CA LEU A 304 -10.61 -19.19 17.77
C LEU A 304 -11.85 -19.12 18.64
N ASN A 305 -11.78 -19.58 19.90
CA ASN A 305 -12.90 -19.43 20.83
C ASN A 305 -13.01 -17.95 21.26
N ALA A 306 -14.14 -17.34 20.92
CA ALA A 306 -14.48 -15.98 21.31
C ALA A 306 -14.91 -15.87 22.79
N GLU A 307 -15.25 -16.98 23.44
CA GLU A 307 -15.68 -17.03 24.84
C GLU A 307 -14.63 -16.43 25.80
N GLY A 308 -15.03 -15.43 26.60
CA GLY A 308 -14.11 -14.73 27.50
C GLY A 308 -13.18 -13.72 26.81
N LEU A 309 -13.36 -13.48 25.50
CA LEU A 309 -13.09 -12.13 25.00
C LEU A 309 -14.29 -11.26 25.43
N GLU A 310 -14.02 -10.05 25.89
CA GLU A 310 -15.08 -9.05 26.08
C GLU A 310 -15.96 -9.00 24.82
N ASP A 311 -17.25 -8.69 25.01
CA ASP A 311 -18.28 -8.59 23.98
C ASP A 311 -17.72 -7.90 22.70
N PRO A 312 -18.21 -8.18 21.49
CA PRO A 312 -17.79 -7.44 20.31
C PRO A 312 -17.86 -5.89 20.43
N PHE A 313 -18.53 -5.30 21.44
CA PHE A 313 -18.76 -3.85 21.57
C PHE A 313 -18.53 -3.09 22.91
N PRO A 314 -18.07 -3.64 24.06
CA PRO A 314 -18.39 -3.05 25.35
C PRO A 314 -17.58 -1.79 25.70
N HIS A 315 -16.50 -1.47 24.97
CA HIS A 315 -15.66 -0.30 25.29
C HIS A 315 -15.40 0.65 24.11
N LEU A 316 -16.11 0.49 23.00
CA LEU A 316 -16.01 1.47 21.91
C LEU A 316 -16.70 2.76 22.33
N SER A 317 -16.04 3.89 22.10
CA SER A 317 -16.69 5.19 22.15
C SER A 317 -17.89 5.20 21.19
N PRO A 318 -18.93 6.03 21.42
CA PRO A 318 -20.04 6.17 20.48
C PRO A 318 -19.58 6.42 19.04
N GLU A 319 -18.53 7.21 18.87
CA GLU A 319 -17.89 7.49 17.59
C GLU A 319 -17.26 6.25 16.95
N ASP A 320 -16.46 5.48 17.70
CA ASP A 320 -15.87 4.23 17.19
C ASP A 320 -16.96 3.20 16.82
N LYS A 321 -18.11 3.19 17.52
CA LYS A 321 -19.26 2.33 17.17
C LYS A 321 -19.86 2.72 15.81
N ILE A 322 -19.99 4.01 15.53
CA ILE A 322 -20.47 4.51 14.23
C ILE A 322 -19.46 4.15 13.14
N LEU A 323 -18.19 4.50 13.32
CA LEU A 323 -17.13 4.22 12.33
C LEU A 323 -16.98 2.73 12.03
N ASN A 324 -17.07 1.87 13.05
CA ASN A 324 -17.08 0.41 12.87
C ASN A 324 -18.27 -0.06 12.00
N ARG A 325 -19.44 0.56 12.16
CA ARG A 325 -20.64 0.27 11.35
C ARG A 325 -20.51 0.78 9.92
N LEU A 326 -19.68 1.78 9.71
CA LEU A 326 -19.37 2.40 8.43
C LEU A 326 -18.05 1.89 7.79
N TYR A 327 -17.41 0.87 8.38
CA TYR A 327 -16.12 0.33 7.89
C TYR A 327 -15.03 1.40 7.68
N TRP A 328 -15.11 2.54 8.40
CA TRP A 328 -14.21 3.68 8.27
C TRP A 328 -14.12 4.29 6.86
N TYR A 329 -15.06 3.99 5.97
CA TYR A 329 -15.15 4.69 4.68
C TYR A 329 -15.50 6.17 4.88
N PRO A 330 -15.12 7.05 3.91
CA PRO A 330 -15.63 8.41 3.82
C PRO A 330 -17.16 8.43 3.88
N ILE A 331 -17.72 9.48 4.50
CA ILE A 331 -19.17 9.65 4.63
C ILE A 331 -19.58 11.01 4.04
N GLU A 332 -20.65 10.98 3.26
CA GLU A 332 -21.39 12.15 2.82
C GLU A 332 -22.73 12.14 3.54
N VAL A 333 -23.17 13.29 4.04
CA VAL A 333 -24.36 13.40 4.88
C VAL A 333 -25.39 14.26 4.18
N VAL A 334 -26.58 13.69 3.98
CA VAL A 334 -27.77 14.36 3.48
C VAL A 334 -28.69 14.64 4.67
N ASN A 335 -28.90 15.92 4.99
CA ASN A 335 -29.84 16.31 6.03
C ASN A 335 -31.27 16.29 5.48
N ALA A 336 -31.93 15.15 5.66
CA ALA A 336 -33.24 14.86 5.08
C ALA A 336 -34.38 15.77 5.57
N ARG A 337 -34.23 16.43 6.73
CA ARG A 337 -35.28 17.31 7.30
C ARG A 337 -35.12 18.78 6.99
N GLU A 338 -33.90 19.24 6.70
CA GLU A 338 -33.63 20.64 6.36
C GLU A 338 -33.78 20.91 4.86
N SER A 339 -33.78 19.88 4.01
CA SER A 339 -34.03 20.07 2.58
C SER A 339 -35.52 20.36 2.35
N ALA A 340 -35.84 21.55 1.87
CA ALA A 340 -37.21 21.97 1.61
C ALA A 340 -37.90 21.11 0.52
N ILE A 341 -37.14 20.43 -0.34
CA ILE A 341 -37.68 19.77 -1.53
C ILE A 341 -36.78 18.57 -1.91
N HIS A 342 -37.28 17.34 -1.81
CA HIS A 342 -36.79 16.09 -2.42
C HIS A 342 -35.58 15.29 -1.86
N PHE A 343 -34.77 15.77 -0.89
CA PHE A 343 -33.57 15.02 -0.45
C PHE A 343 -33.76 14.06 0.74
N GLY A 344 -35.00 13.73 1.09
CA GLY A 344 -35.34 12.80 2.19
C GLY A 344 -35.47 11.33 1.78
N ILE A 345 -36.44 10.62 2.37
CA ILE A 345 -36.71 9.20 2.10
C ILE A 345 -36.95 8.86 0.61
N PRO A 346 -37.63 9.69 -0.20
CA PRO A 346 -37.76 9.42 -1.63
C PRO A 346 -36.40 9.30 -2.36
N SER A 347 -35.43 10.15 -2.00
CA SER A 347 -34.06 10.09 -2.53
C SER A 347 -33.34 8.82 -2.06
N PHE A 348 -33.42 8.49 -0.77
CA PHE A 348 -32.85 7.23 -0.24
C PHE A 348 -33.39 6.00 -0.99
N ASN A 349 -34.71 5.91 -1.15
CA ASN A 349 -35.35 4.77 -1.82
C ASN A 349 -34.94 4.67 -3.29
N THR A 350 -34.88 5.81 -3.98
CA THR A 350 -34.46 5.89 -5.39
C THR A 350 -33.00 5.48 -5.54
N MET A 351 -32.11 6.01 -4.68
CA MET A 351 -30.70 5.66 -4.71
C MET A 351 -30.48 4.20 -4.37
N LEU A 352 -31.15 3.65 -3.34
CA LEU A 352 -31.08 2.23 -3.02
C LEU A 352 -31.51 1.34 -4.20
N ALA A 353 -32.61 1.69 -4.86
CA ALA A 353 -33.07 0.95 -6.04
C ALA A 353 -32.08 1.05 -7.20
N GLY A 354 -31.52 2.23 -7.46
CA GLY A 354 -30.48 2.46 -8.48
C GLY A 354 -29.22 1.66 -8.18
N THR A 355 -28.67 1.78 -6.96
CA THR A 355 -27.47 1.05 -6.52
C THR A 355 -27.69 -0.46 -6.63
N VAL A 356 -28.84 -0.99 -6.21
CA VAL A 356 -29.16 -2.43 -6.36
C VAL A 356 -29.25 -2.86 -7.83
N SER A 357 -29.80 -1.99 -8.70
CA SER A 357 -29.96 -2.30 -10.13
C SER A 357 -28.63 -2.29 -10.89
N LEU A 358 -27.71 -1.40 -10.49
CA LEU A 358 -26.38 -1.27 -11.09
C LEU A 358 -25.33 -2.19 -10.47
N HIS A 359 -25.64 -2.84 -9.34
CA HIS A 359 -24.70 -3.70 -8.63
C HIS A 359 -24.26 -4.90 -9.46
N ASN A 360 -22.97 -5.00 -9.74
CA ASN A 360 -22.35 -6.14 -10.39
C ASN A 360 -21.43 -6.89 -9.40
N GLU A 361 -21.84 -8.09 -9.00
CA GLU A 361 -21.10 -8.94 -8.04
C GLU A 361 -19.75 -9.43 -8.57
N GLU A 362 -19.53 -9.45 -9.89
CA GLU A 362 -18.25 -9.86 -10.49
C GLU A 362 -17.18 -8.77 -10.39
N VAL A 363 -17.62 -7.52 -10.24
CA VAL A 363 -16.78 -6.33 -10.29
C VAL A 363 -16.66 -5.70 -8.90
N SER A 364 -17.74 -5.69 -8.11
CA SER A 364 -17.79 -5.11 -6.78
C SER A 364 -16.97 -5.92 -5.75
N ASN A 365 -16.36 -5.22 -4.78
CA ASN A 365 -15.72 -5.86 -3.62
C ASN A 365 -16.74 -6.50 -2.67
N PHE A 366 -18.00 -6.14 -2.82
CA PHE A 366 -19.11 -6.62 -2.04
C PHE A 366 -19.99 -7.56 -2.84
N LYS A 367 -20.34 -8.70 -2.24
CA LYS A 367 -21.34 -9.62 -2.81
C LYS A 367 -22.76 -9.03 -2.79
N LYS A 368 -23.01 -8.03 -1.96
CA LYS A 368 -24.31 -7.39 -1.76
C LYS A 368 -24.11 -5.92 -1.45
N ILE A 369 -25.08 -5.09 -1.80
CA ILE A 369 -25.08 -3.71 -1.33
C ILE A 369 -25.24 -3.69 0.18
N VAL A 370 -24.36 -2.96 0.86
CA VAL A 370 -24.43 -2.82 2.31
C VAL A 370 -25.20 -1.54 2.63
N ILE A 371 -26.25 -1.68 3.45
CA ILE A 371 -26.94 -0.55 4.04
C ILE A 371 -26.72 -0.54 5.55
N VAL A 372 -26.79 0.64 6.14
CA VAL A 372 -26.80 0.83 7.59
C VAL A 372 -28.10 1.49 8.01
N LYS A 373 -28.71 0.98 9.08
CA LYS A 373 -29.88 1.54 9.74
C LYS A 373 -29.46 2.01 11.13
N PHE A 374 -29.54 3.31 11.36
CA PHE A 374 -29.37 3.91 12.68
C PHE A 374 -30.74 4.10 13.31
N ILE A 375 -30.93 3.54 14.50
CA ILE A 375 -32.16 3.65 15.28
C ILE A 375 -31.89 4.65 16.40
N HIS A 376 -32.70 5.70 16.46
CA HIS A 376 -32.61 6.78 17.42
C HIS A 376 -33.82 6.75 18.36
N PRO A 377 -33.68 6.15 19.57
CA PRO A 377 -34.76 6.13 20.55
C PRO A 377 -35.22 7.55 20.87
N SER A 378 -36.55 7.77 20.85
CA SER A 378 -37.13 9.04 21.26
C SER A 378 -37.03 9.21 22.77
N SER A 379 -36.57 10.37 23.25
CA SER A 379 -36.52 10.67 24.69
C SER A 379 -37.90 10.75 25.33
N ASN A 380 -38.95 10.98 24.53
CA ASN A 380 -40.28 11.33 25.02
C ASN A 380 -41.29 10.17 24.92
N ASP A 381 -40.94 9.07 24.24
CA ASP A 381 -41.81 7.90 24.08
C ASP A 381 -40.95 6.66 23.81
N ASN A 382 -40.90 5.74 24.79
CA ASN A 382 -40.08 4.52 24.72
C ASN A 382 -40.47 3.58 23.56
N ASN A 383 -41.65 3.78 22.95
CA ASN A 383 -42.12 2.96 21.84
C ASN A 383 -41.95 3.64 20.47
N LYS A 384 -41.29 4.81 20.41
CA LYS A 384 -41.07 5.55 19.16
C LYS A 384 -39.59 5.79 18.90
N ASN A 385 -39.20 5.67 17.65
CA ASN A 385 -37.85 5.87 17.18
C ASN A 385 -37.84 6.81 15.97
N ASN A 386 -36.78 7.60 15.87
CA ASN A 386 -36.36 8.18 14.59
C ASN A 386 -35.30 7.29 13.94
N TYR A 387 -35.13 7.41 12.64
CA TYR A 387 -34.22 6.59 11.87
C TYR A 387 -33.34 7.45 10.95
N SER A 388 -32.07 7.08 10.86
CA SER A 388 -31.20 7.48 9.77
C SER A 388 -30.81 6.24 8.97
N TYR A 389 -30.61 6.40 7.67
CA TYR A 389 -30.21 5.31 6.80
C TYR A 389 -28.95 5.70 6.04
N GLY A 390 -28.06 4.73 5.81
CA GLY A 390 -26.89 4.92 4.95
C GLY A 390 -26.81 3.84 3.89
N ILE A 391 -26.33 4.21 2.71
CA ILE A 391 -26.03 3.30 1.61
C ILE A 391 -24.54 3.39 1.33
N LEU A 392 -23.87 2.24 1.31
CA LEU A 392 -22.48 2.16 0.85
C LEU A 392 -22.48 2.12 -0.66
N ILE A 393 -21.98 3.19 -1.28
CA ILE A 393 -21.81 3.28 -2.71
C ILE A 393 -20.43 2.72 -3.04
N ASP A 394 -20.39 1.61 -3.75
CA ASP A 394 -19.15 1.05 -4.28
C ASP A 394 -18.94 1.59 -5.70
N THR A 395 -18.14 2.64 -5.85
CA THR A 395 -17.77 3.15 -7.18
C THR A 395 -16.41 2.62 -7.59
N GLN A 396 -16.36 1.97 -8.74
CA GLN A 396 -15.12 1.81 -9.49
C GLN A 396 -14.98 3.00 -10.42
N SER A 397 -13.96 3.81 -10.21
CA SER A 397 -13.60 4.81 -11.20
C SER A 397 -12.97 4.13 -12.42
N ALA A 398 -13.11 4.74 -13.61
CA ALA A 398 -12.46 4.26 -14.84
C ALA A 398 -10.92 4.19 -14.72
N ALA A 399 -10.34 4.95 -13.78
CA ALA A 399 -8.92 4.92 -13.45
C ALA A 399 -8.51 3.75 -12.52
N GLY A 400 -9.45 2.86 -12.15
CA GLY A 400 -9.18 1.74 -11.25
C GLY A 400 -9.00 2.14 -9.78
N HIS A 401 -9.24 3.41 -9.42
CA HIS A 401 -9.32 3.83 -8.03
C HIS A 401 -10.67 3.43 -7.46
N TYR A 402 -10.64 2.70 -6.33
CA TYR A 402 -11.82 2.34 -5.56
C TYR A 402 -12.16 3.49 -4.61
N ASN A 403 -13.15 4.30 -4.99
CA ASN A 403 -13.68 5.38 -4.17
C ASN A 403 -15.06 4.95 -3.63
N SER A 404 -15.08 3.92 -2.77
CA SER A 404 -16.32 3.57 -2.07
C SER A 404 -16.54 4.54 -0.91
N GLY A 405 -17.79 4.90 -0.65
CA GLY A 405 -18.16 5.87 0.37
C GLY A 405 -19.60 5.69 0.82
N TRP A 406 -19.94 6.18 2.01
CA TRP A 406 -21.32 6.15 2.50
C TRP A 406 -22.05 7.43 2.15
N VAL A 407 -23.28 7.29 1.66
CA VAL A 407 -24.25 8.39 1.67
C VAL A 407 -25.23 8.14 2.80
N ILE A 408 -25.26 9.04 3.78
CA ILE A 408 -26.05 8.95 5.01
C ILE A 408 -27.20 9.96 4.96
N TYR A 409 -28.43 9.46 4.95
CA TYR A 409 -29.64 10.25 5.14
C TYR A 409 -29.94 10.37 6.63
N GLN A 410 -29.52 11.49 7.20
CA GLN A 410 -29.65 11.75 8.62
C GLN A 410 -31.08 12.15 8.99
N ASN A 411 -31.59 11.57 10.09
CA ASN A 411 -32.90 11.85 10.67
C ASN A 411 -34.07 11.74 9.67
N ALA A 412 -33.97 10.74 8.78
CA ALA A 412 -34.80 10.61 7.59
C ALA A 412 -36.29 10.40 7.88
N CYS A 413 -36.66 9.58 8.87
CA CYS A 413 -38.06 9.32 9.21
C CYS A 413 -38.22 8.80 10.66
N GLY A 414 -39.44 8.42 11.06
CA GLY A 414 -39.77 7.84 12.36
C GLY A 414 -40.92 6.84 12.28
N ASP A 415 -41.05 5.94 13.26
CA ASP A 415 -42.03 4.84 13.28
C ASP A 415 -43.42 5.21 13.85
N TYR A 416 -43.72 6.50 13.96
CA TYR A 416 -44.97 7.02 14.53
C TYR A 416 -45.97 7.54 13.48
N SER A 417 -47.20 7.83 13.91
CA SER A 417 -48.29 8.25 13.02
C SER A 417 -47.97 9.50 12.18
N GLY A 418 -48.64 9.61 11.03
CA GLY A 418 -48.48 10.73 10.09
C GLY A 418 -47.59 10.41 8.89
N PHE A 419 -47.05 11.46 8.27
CA PHE A 419 -46.22 11.37 7.07
C PHE A 419 -44.94 10.56 7.32
N SER A 420 -44.24 10.86 8.43
CA SER A 420 -43.01 10.19 8.87
C SER A 420 -43.14 8.66 8.97
N GLY A 421 -44.25 8.16 9.55
CA GLY A 421 -44.52 6.72 9.63
C GLY A 421 -44.83 6.06 8.29
N SER A 422 -45.40 6.81 7.35
CA SER A 422 -45.67 6.31 5.99
C SER A 422 -44.36 6.13 5.22
N GLU A 423 -43.44 7.09 5.33
CA GLU A 423 -42.10 7.02 4.77
C GLU A 423 -41.26 5.88 5.36
N TYR A 424 -41.32 5.69 6.68
CA TYR A 424 -40.68 4.56 7.36
C TYR A 424 -41.18 3.21 6.80
N LYS A 425 -42.51 3.03 6.73
CA LYS A 425 -43.11 1.79 6.19
C LYS A 425 -42.70 1.53 4.75
N ALA A 426 -42.69 2.55 3.90
CA ALA A 426 -42.28 2.42 2.50
C ALA A 426 -40.80 1.97 2.39
N THR A 427 -39.92 2.60 3.16
CA THR A 427 -38.50 2.31 3.20
C THR A 427 -38.21 0.89 3.70
N GLU A 428 -38.82 0.49 4.82
CA GLU A 428 -38.65 -0.85 5.36
C GLU A 428 -39.22 -1.93 4.44
N ALA A 429 -40.30 -1.65 3.71
CA ALA A 429 -40.85 -2.56 2.70
C ALA A 429 -39.86 -2.77 1.53
N LEU A 430 -39.22 -1.69 1.05
CA LEU A 430 -38.20 -1.75 0.00
C LEU A 430 -36.96 -2.53 0.48
N ILE A 431 -36.48 -2.22 1.68
CA ILE A 431 -35.37 -2.93 2.33
C ILE A 431 -35.71 -4.42 2.48
N ALA A 432 -36.92 -4.77 2.96
CA ALA A 432 -37.36 -6.14 3.10
C ALA A 432 -37.48 -6.87 1.75
N LYS A 433 -37.93 -6.18 0.69
CA LYS A 433 -37.94 -6.71 -0.68
C LYS A 433 -36.52 -7.11 -1.12
N TYR A 434 -35.54 -6.22 -1.03
CA TYR A 434 -34.18 -6.52 -1.47
C TYR A 434 -33.43 -7.48 -0.55
N LYS A 435 -33.72 -7.48 0.75
CA LYS A 435 -33.19 -8.47 1.68
C LYS A 435 -33.68 -9.88 1.35
N ARG A 436 -34.98 -10.03 1.05
CA ARG A 436 -35.57 -11.31 0.58
C ARG A 436 -34.93 -11.78 -0.73
N ALA A 437 -34.67 -10.85 -1.66
CA ALA A 437 -33.95 -11.14 -2.89
C ALA A 437 -32.43 -11.39 -2.70
N ARG A 438 -31.93 -11.34 -1.46
CA ARG A 438 -30.50 -11.47 -1.10
C ARG A 438 -29.60 -10.44 -1.79
N LYS A 439 -30.12 -9.29 -2.23
CA LYS A 439 -29.37 -8.22 -2.89
C LYS A 439 -28.70 -7.23 -1.95
N ILE A 440 -29.18 -7.14 -0.71
CA ILE A 440 -28.60 -6.28 0.32
C ILE A 440 -28.20 -7.02 1.59
N GLU A 441 -27.27 -6.43 2.32
CA GLU A 441 -26.94 -6.71 3.71
C GLU A 441 -27.27 -5.47 4.56
N ILE A 442 -27.85 -5.67 5.75
CA ILE A 442 -28.27 -4.56 6.63
C ILE A 442 -27.45 -4.64 7.92
N ARG A 443 -26.80 -3.53 8.27
CA ARG A 443 -26.18 -3.32 9.57
C ARG A 443 -27.07 -2.41 10.41
N VAL A 444 -27.23 -2.72 11.69
CA VAL A 444 -28.06 -1.93 12.60
C VAL A 444 -27.20 -1.36 13.73
N LEU A 445 -27.44 -0.10 14.08
CA LEU A 445 -26.87 0.55 15.26
C LEU A 445 -27.95 1.34 16.00
N VAL A 446 -28.10 1.09 17.30
CA VAL A 446 -28.92 1.92 18.17
C VAL A 446 -28.03 3.00 18.77
N ILE A 447 -28.38 4.28 18.57
CA ILE A 447 -27.62 5.44 19.05
C ILE A 447 -28.55 6.64 19.19
N SER A 448 -28.36 7.48 20.22
CA SER A 448 -29.16 8.70 20.34
C SER A 448 -28.97 9.61 19.12
N LEU A 449 -30.06 10.29 18.71
CA LEU A 449 -30.01 11.21 17.56
C LEU A 449 -28.95 12.29 17.77
N LYS A 450 -28.89 12.87 18.99
CA LYS A 450 -27.90 13.87 19.37
C LYS A 450 -26.46 13.41 19.14
N ASN A 451 -26.08 12.23 19.64
CA ASN A 451 -24.71 11.74 19.47
C ASN A 451 -24.38 11.45 18.01
N PHE A 452 -25.37 11.03 17.21
CA PHE A 452 -25.19 10.80 15.78
C PHE A 452 -24.99 12.11 15.01
N GLN A 453 -25.78 13.15 15.32
CA GLN A 453 -25.63 14.50 14.77
C GLN A 453 -24.29 15.13 15.13
N GLU A 454 -23.91 15.10 16.41
CA GLU A 454 -22.60 15.60 16.86
C GLU A 454 -21.43 14.87 16.16
N PHE A 455 -21.59 13.58 15.84
CA PHE A 455 -20.60 12.85 15.06
C PHE A 455 -20.54 13.33 13.61
N THR A 456 -21.67 13.35 12.90
CA THR A 456 -21.70 13.75 11.49
C THR A 456 -21.23 15.18 11.30
N ASP A 457 -21.64 16.12 12.15
CA ASP A 457 -21.28 17.53 12.04
C ASP A 457 -19.78 17.73 12.20
N ARG A 458 -19.17 17.05 13.16
CA ARG A 458 -17.71 17.08 13.36
C ARG A 458 -16.97 16.42 12.20
N TYR A 459 -17.50 15.33 11.67
CA TYR A 459 -16.87 14.60 10.56
C TYR A 459 -16.90 15.44 9.27
N THR A 460 -18.05 15.99 8.90
CA THR A 460 -18.21 16.85 7.71
C THR A 460 -17.31 18.08 7.80
N LYS A 461 -17.27 18.77 8.95
CA LYS A 461 -16.36 19.92 9.17
C LYS A 461 -14.88 19.56 9.02
N LYS A 462 -14.47 18.39 9.51
CA LYS A 462 -13.08 17.92 9.34
C LYS A 462 -12.76 17.60 7.88
N GLN A 463 -13.72 17.07 7.12
CA GLN A 463 -13.52 16.79 5.69
C GLN A 463 -13.52 18.06 4.83
N GLU A 464 -14.32 19.07 5.16
CA GLU A 464 -14.26 20.38 4.52
C GLU A 464 -12.88 21.04 4.68
N GLN A 465 -12.24 20.87 5.85
CA GLN A 465 -10.87 21.33 6.09
C GLN A 465 -9.79 20.53 5.33
N VAL A 466 -10.10 19.29 4.93
CA VAL A 466 -9.22 18.41 4.15
C VAL A 466 -9.60 18.41 2.67
N SER A 467 -10.47 19.35 2.25
CA SER A 467 -11.33 19.27 1.07
C SER A 467 -10.84 18.30 0.00
N ILE A 468 -11.61 17.23 -0.18
CA ILE A 468 -11.47 16.30 -1.31
C ILE A 468 -11.50 17.07 -2.64
N LEU A 469 -12.06 18.28 -2.67
CA LEU A 469 -11.97 19.22 -3.81
C LEU A 469 -10.53 19.67 -4.12
N ASP A 470 -9.63 19.80 -3.14
CA ASP A 470 -8.23 20.13 -3.38
C ASP A 470 -7.40 18.89 -3.76
N GLN A 471 -7.72 17.70 -3.22
CA GLN A 471 -7.15 16.43 -3.70
C GLN A 471 -7.64 16.06 -5.11
N ASN A 472 -8.88 16.40 -5.46
CA ASN A 472 -9.46 16.23 -6.79
C ASN A 472 -8.92 17.24 -7.81
N LYS A 473 -8.24 18.32 -7.41
CA LYS A 473 -7.42 19.13 -8.33
C LYS A 473 -6.07 18.47 -8.61
N LEU A 474 -5.50 17.75 -7.63
CA LEU A 474 -4.24 17.04 -7.77
C LEU A 474 -4.33 15.82 -8.69
N ILE A 475 -5.43 15.07 -8.65
CA ILE A 475 -5.60 13.87 -9.51
C ILE A 475 -5.51 14.21 -11.01
N PRO A 476 -6.23 15.21 -11.55
CA PRO A 476 -6.08 15.69 -12.91
C PRO A 476 -4.65 16.07 -13.26
N LEU A 477 -3.97 16.79 -12.36
CA LEU A 477 -2.58 17.20 -12.55
C LEU A 477 -1.64 15.99 -12.60
N ILE A 478 -1.82 14.99 -11.72
CA ILE A 478 -1.04 13.74 -11.71
C ILE A 478 -1.30 12.91 -12.97
N ILE A 479 -2.56 12.78 -13.39
CA ILE A 479 -2.94 12.08 -14.62
C ILE A 479 -2.31 12.79 -15.83
N GLN A 480 -2.41 14.11 -15.90
CA GLN A 480 -1.82 14.91 -16.98
C GLN A 480 -0.28 14.78 -17.00
N ALA A 481 0.37 14.86 -15.84
CA ALA A 481 1.83 14.67 -15.74
C ALA A 481 2.24 13.26 -16.18
N SER A 482 1.49 12.24 -15.76
CA SER A 482 1.74 10.84 -16.11
C SER A 482 1.53 10.58 -17.60
N ARG A 483 0.57 11.25 -18.24
CA ARG A 483 0.36 11.21 -19.69
C ARG A 483 1.51 11.85 -20.45
N SER A 484 1.97 13.02 -20.01
CA SER A 484 3.13 13.68 -20.63
C SER A 484 4.35 12.77 -20.55
N TYR A 485 4.62 12.19 -19.38
CA TYR A 485 5.75 11.28 -19.20
C TYR A 485 5.63 9.98 -20.02
N CYS A 486 4.43 9.39 -20.09
CA CYS A 486 4.17 8.23 -20.94
C CYS A 486 4.41 8.56 -22.42
N PHE A 487 4.06 9.77 -22.86
CA PHE A 487 4.28 10.22 -24.23
C PHE A 487 5.77 10.42 -24.55
N GLU A 488 6.55 10.93 -23.61
CA GLU A 488 8.02 11.04 -23.72
C GLU A 488 8.66 9.64 -23.82
N LEU A 489 8.29 8.70 -22.94
CA LEU A 489 8.79 7.32 -22.98
C LEU A 489 8.44 6.60 -24.28
N PHE A 490 7.23 6.81 -24.78
CA PHE A 490 6.81 6.29 -26.08
C PHE A 490 7.67 6.86 -27.21
N THR A 491 7.85 8.19 -27.23
CA THR A 491 8.65 8.87 -28.25
C THR A 491 10.11 8.42 -28.19
N TYR A 492 10.69 8.28 -26.99
CA TYR A 492 12.03 7.74 -26.77
C TYR A 492 12.15 6.33 -27.35
N SER A 493 11.21 5.45 -27.00
CA SER A 493 11.20 4.05 -27.45
C SER A 493 11.18 3.94 -28.98
N LEU A 494 10.39 4.78 -29.65
CA LEU A 494 10.40 4.84 -31.11
C LEU A 494 11.76 5.26 -31.66
N HIS A 495 12.36 6.32 -31.12
CA HIS A 495 13.64 6.79 -31.62
C HIS A 495 14.77 5.77 -31.39
N VAL A 496 14.76 5.05 -30.27
CA VAL A 496 15.68 3.92 -30.04
C VAL A 496 15.51 2.85 -31.11
N ILE A 497 14.28 2.49 -31.48
CA ILE A 497 14.03 1.46 -32.50
C ILE A 497 14.52 1.91 -33.88
N PHE A 498 14.23 3.15 -34.28
CA PHE A 498 14.46 3.61 -35.64
C PHE A 498 15.85 4.23 -35.89
N TYR A 499 16.45 4.88 -34.89
CA TYR A 499 17.65 5.70 -35.08
C TYR A 499 18.89 5.25 -34.31
N LYS A 500 18.86 4.11 -33.60
CA LYS A 500 20.03 3.59 -32.85
C LYS A 500 21.28 3.34 -33.70
N LYS A 501 21.15 3.21 -35.03
CA LYS A 501 22.30 3.11 -35.94
C LYS A 501 22.94 4.46 -36.31
N ARG A 502 22.19 5.56 -36.20
CA ARG A 502 22.61 6.92 -36.58
C ARG A 502 23.14 7.72 -35.40
N PHE A 503 22.52 7.57 -34.22
CA PHE A 503 22.92 8.26 -33.01
C PHE A 503 23.62 7.28 -32.06
N SER A 504 24.78 7.68 -31.53
CA SER A 504 25.51 6.89 -30.54
C SER A 504 24.87 6.99 -29.16
N VAL A 505 24.16 8.09 -28.90
CA VAL A 505 23.41 8.34 -27.67
C VAL A 505 21.97 8.67 -28.00
N ILE A 506 21.04 7.93 -27.39
CA ILE A 506 19.62 8.25 -27.36
C ILE A 506 19.24 8.19 -25.88
N SER A 507 18.84 9.33 -25.31
CA SER A 507 18.55 9.43 -23.88
C SER A 507 17.28 10.23 -23.62
N ILE A 508 16.63 9.90 -22.51
CA ILE A 508 15.55 10.67 -21.90
C ILE A 508 16.15 11.36 -20.67
N ASN A 509 16.03 12.69 -20.54
CA ASN A 509 16.60 13.41 -19.41
C ASN A 509 15.51 14.11 -18.60
N THR A 510 14.98 13.36 -17.64
CA THR A 510 13.94 13.78 -16.70
C THR A 510 14.48 14.62 -15.54
N GLY A 511 15.79 14.90 -15.51
CA GLY A 511 16.43 15.62 -14.42
C GLY A 511 16.30 17.14 -14.58
N LYS A 512 15.62 17.81 -13.64
CA LYS A 512 15.55 19.29 -13.53
C LYS A 512 16.89 20.03 -13.28
N LYS A 513 18.02 19.33 -13.33
CA LYS A 513 19.33 19.82 -12.82
C LYS A 513 20.27 20.45 -13.86
N SER A 514 19.89 20.55 -15.13
CA SER A 514 20.70 21.30 -16.10
C SER A 514 20.28 22.78 -16.11
N GLU A 515 21.24 23.71 -16.26
CA GLU A 515 20.95 25.16 -16.37
C GLU A 515 19.98 25.47 -17.53
N GLY A 516 19.91 24.61 -18.54
CA GLY A 516 18.95 24.68 -19.66
C GLY A 516 17.56 24.08 -19.38
N GLY A 517 17.32 23.50 -18.19
CA GLY A 517 16.07 22.84 -17.81
C GLY A 517 15.97 21.36 -18.21
N GLU A 518 14.82 20.74 -17.96
CA GLU A 518 14.50 19.34 -18.32
C GLU A 518 14.48 19.14 -19.84
N LYS A 519 15.16 18.13 -20.37
CA LYS A 519 15.29 17.84 -21.81
C LYS A 519 14.59 16.52 -22.10
N ASP A 520 13.42 16.58 -22.76
CA ASP A 520 12.55 15.43 -22.95
C ASP A 520 13.32 14.28 -23.62
N ILE A 521 13.79 14.43 -24.86
CA ILE A 521 14.60 13.39 -25.54
C ILE A 521 15.78 14.02 -26.29
N ILE A 522 16.95 13.40 -26.15
CA ILE A 522 18.19 13.81 -26.83
C ILE A 522 18.66 12.67 -27.74
N LEU A 523 18.95 13.01 -28.99
CA LEU A 523 19.64 12.16 -29.95
C LEU A 523 20.98 12.81 -30.29
N GLU A 524 22.07 12.10 -30.09
CA GLU A 524 23.41 12.66 -30.20
C GLU A 524 24.38 11.66 -30.86
N ASN A 525 25.21 12.16 -31.77
CA ASN A 525 26.44 11.51 -32.23
C ASN A 525 27.59 12.51 -32.21
N ASP A 526 28.73 12.16 -32.82
CA ASP A 526 29.94 12.99 -32.77
C ASP A 526 29.75 14.36 -33.42
N ASN A 527 28.87 14.47 -34.42
CA ASN A 527 28.72 15.68 -35.25
C ASN A 527 27.39 16.42 -35.03
N GLU A 528 26.30 15.70 -34.73
CA GLU A 528 24.97 16.28 -34.60
C GLU A 528 24.32 16.02 -33.24
N ILE A 529 23.50 16.98 -32.83
CA ILE A 529 22.54 16.82 -31.75
C ILE A 529 21.14 17.21 -32.22
N LYS A 530 20.17 16.37 -31.90
CA LYS A 530 18.76 16.62 -32.12
C LYS A 530 18.00 16.51 -30.81
N LEU A 531 17.33 17.60 -30.43
CA LEU A 531 16.41 17.61 -29.29
C LEU A 531 14.98 17.35 -29.78
N ILE A 532 14.25 16.48 -29.09
CA ILE A 532 12.81 16.30 -29.32
C ILE A 532 12.07 16.78 -28.08
N GLU A 533 11.20 17.78 -28.26
CA GLU A 533 10.35 18.30 -27.18
C GLU A 533 8.94 17.75 -27.37
N CYS A 534 8.41 17.09 -26.33
CA CYS A 534 7.10 16.48 -26.33
C CYS A 534 6.07 17.41 -25.67
N LYS A 535 4.90 17.55 -26.28
CA LYS A 535 3.74 18.26 -25.71
C LYS A 535 2.47 17.49 -26.02
N LEU A 536 1.59 17.29 -25.04
CA LEU A 536 0.32 16.61 -25.31
C LEU A 536 -0.57 17.46 -26.24
N ASN A 537 -0.85 18.70 -25.82
CA ASN A 537 -1.72 19.61 -26.56
C ASN A 537 -0.93 20.84 -27.05
N PRO A 538 -0.68 20.96 -28.37
CA PRO A 538 0.01 22.11 -28.95
C PRO A 538 -0.81 23.41 -28.85
N ASN A 539 -2.13 23.32 -28.66
CA ASN A 539 -3.00 24.50 -28.73
C ASN A 539 -2.99 25.40 -27.50
N ASN A 540 -2.41 24.91 -26.41
CA ASN A 540 -2.29 25.65 -25.15
C ASN A 540 -0.85 26.15 -24.89
N GLN A 541 -0.03 26.24 -25.94
CA GLN A 541 1.39 26.60 -25.83
C GLN A 541 1.66 28.04 -26.25
N ASN A 542 2.57 28.70 -25.54
CA ASN A 542 3.24 29.90 -26.01
C ASN A 542 4.48 29.48 -26.82
N TRP A 543 4.39 29.53 -28.15
CA TRP A 543 5.44 28.98 -29.02
C TRP A 543 6.75 29.75 -28.93
N GLU A 544 6.71 31.07 -28.79
CA GLU A 544 7.91 31.88 -28.56
C GLU A 544 8.71 31.38 -27.35
N GLU A 545 8.03 31.08 -26.24
CA GLU A 545 8.66 30.55 -25.04
C GLU A 545 9.19 29.13 -25.22
N VAL A 546 8.43 28.25 -25.88
CA VAL A 546 8.85 26.86 -26.15
C VAL A 546 10.11 26.85 -27.04
N ILE A 547 10.12 27.65 -28.10
CA ILE A 547 11.25 27.77 -29.03
C ILE A 547 12.48 28.31 -28.29
N GLU A 548 12.32 29.36 -27.49
CA GLU A 548 13.43 29.95 -26.75
C GLU A 548 13.99 28.98 -25.70
N LYS A 549 13.11 28.20 -25.04
CA LYS A 549 13.52 27.13 -24.12
C LYS A 549 14.34 26.06 -24.85
N VAL A 550 13.90 25.61 -26.02
CA VAL A 550 14.64 24.62 -26.83
C VAL A 550 16.00 25.15 -27.30
N ARG A 551 16.06 26.41 -27.75
CA ARG A 551 17.32 27.06 -28.14
C ARG A 551 18.31 27.13 -26.98
N ARG A 552 17.85 27.51 -25.79
CA ARG A 552 18.68 27.51 -24.57
C ARG A 552 19.20 26.10 -24.25
N LYS A 553 18.38 25.07 -24.33
CA LYS A 553 18.80 23.66 -24.12
C LYS A 553 19.87 23.21 -25.13
N LEU A 554 19.79 23.67 -26.38
CA LEU A 554 20.76 23.36 -27.43
C LEU A 554 22.04 24.23 -27.34
N ALA A 555 22.03 25.33 -26.59
CA ALA A 555 23.21 26.17 -26.39
C ALA A 555 24.37 25.38 -25.73
N ASP A 556 24.03 24.40 -24.88
CA ASP A 556 24.97 23.50 -24.19
C ASP A 556 25.89 22.67 -25.11
N TYR A 557 25.62 22.63 -26.42
CA TYR A 557 26.34 21.81 -27.39
C TYR A 557 26.96 22.63 -28.53
N PRO A 558 27.84 23.62 -28.25
CA PRO A 558 28.28 24.61 -29.23
C PRO A 558 29.05 24.05 -30.43
N GLN A 559 29.63 22.86 -30.32
CA GLN A 559 30.48 22.24 -31.34
C GLN A 559 29.75 21.24 -32.25
N LYS A 560 28.42 21.11 -32.11
CA LYS A 560 27.61 20.16 -32.88
C LYS A 560 26.62 20.87 -33.78
N ASP A 561 26.26 20.23 -34.88
CA ASP A 561 25.13 20.64 -35.70
C ASP A 561 23.83 20.44 -34.90
N LYS A 562 23.08 21.52 -34.71
CA LYS A 562 21.91 21.57 -33.82
C LYS A 562 20.63 21.50 -34.62
N SER A 563 19.77 20.57 -34.27
CA SER A 563 18.38 20.54 -34.74
C SER A 563 17.43 20.25 -33.59
N TYR A 564 16.15 20.55 -33.80
CA TYR A 564 15.11 20.10 -32.89
C TYR A 564 13.82 19.80 -33.64
N GLU A 565 12.97 19.02 -32.98
CA GLU A 565 11.67 18.63 -33.49
C GLU A 565 10.65 18.67 -32.34
N LEU A 566 9.42 19.08 -32.64
CA LEU A 566 8.34 19.10 -31.66
C LEU A 566 7.42 17.91 -31.89
N TRP A 567 7.16 17.14 -30.84
CA TRP A 567 6.26 15.99 -30.91
C TRP A 567 4.99 16.30 -30.15
N PHE A 568 3.85 16.14 -30.83
CA PHE A 568 2.54 16.44 -30.29
C PHE A 568 1.69 15.18 -30.22
N TRP A 569 0.92 15.03 -29.14
CA TRP A 569 -0.14 14.02 -29.15
C TRP A 569 -1.29 14.49 -30.05
N TYR A 570 -1.84 15.67 -29.77
CA TYR A 570 -2.93 16.29 -30.55
C TYR A 570 -2.42 17.07 -31.76
N GLU A 571 -3.29 17.31 -32.73
CA GLU A 571 -2.97 18.16 -33.88
C GLU A 571 -2.90 19.64 -33.46
N PRO A 572 -1.90 20.41 -33.95
CA PRO A 572 -1.93 21.85 -33.85
C PRO A 572 -3.13 22.42 -34.62
N SER A 573 -3.71 23.49 -34.10
CA SER A 573 -4.70 24.29 -34.80
C SER A 573 -4.08 24.89 -36.07
N THR A 574 -4.92 25.29 -37.03
CA THR A 574 -4.44 25.91 -38.27
C THR A 574 -3.56 27.14 -38.00
N GLN A 575 -3.88 27.92 -36.97
CA GLN A 575 -3.06 29.05 -36.55
C GLN A 575 -1.68 28.61 -36.05
N ASN A 576 -1.62 27.58 -35.20
CA ASN A 576 -0.36 27.06 -34.69
C ASN A 576 0.48 26.39 -35.78
N GLU A 577 -0.14 25.70 -36.74
CA GLU A 577 0.58 25.20 -37.92
C GLU A 577 1.23 26.34 -38.73
N MET A 578 0.53 27.46 -38.93
CA MET A 578 1.11 28.61 -39.63
C MET A 578 2.33 29.14 -38.88
N ILE A 579 2.24 29.32 -37.57
CA ILE A 579 3.36 29.77 -36.73
C ILE A 579 4.54 28.81 -36.85
N LEU A 580 4.32 27.50 -36.70
CA LEU A 580 5.38 26.49 -36.80
C LEU A 580 6.03 26.48 -38.20
N LYS A 581 5.24 26.63 -39.27
CA LYS A 581 5.72 26.73 -40.67
C LYS A 581 6.53 28.01 -40.91
N GLU A 582 6.02 29.16 -40.50
CA GLU A 582 6.71 30.46 -40.63
C GLU A 582 8.07 30.46 -39.92
N ARG A 583 8.18 29.75 -38.81
CA ARG A 583 9.42 29.61 -38.04
C ARG A 583 10.30 28.44 -38.52
N ASN A 584 9.91 27.72 -39.56
CA ASN A 584 10.59 26.54 -40.11
C ASN A 584 10.88 25.47 -39.05
N ILE A 585 9.90 25.19 -38.19
CA ILE A 585 9.99 24.20 -37.12
C ILE A 585 9.44 22.88 -37.64
N GLN A 586 10.16 21.79 -37.42
CA GLN A 586 9.67 20.44 -37.70
C GLN A 586 8.82 19.94 -36.53
N TRP A 587 7.67 19.33 -36.83
CA TRP A 587 6.85 18.69 -35.82
C TRP A 587 6.20 17.40 -36.31
N VAL A 588 5.78 16.57 -35.37
CA VAL A 588 5.07 15.30 -35.58
C VAL A 588 3.82 15.27 -34.72
N SER A 589 2.66 15.00 -35.33
CA SER A 589 1.40 14.77 -34.61
C SER A 589 1.10 13.27 -34.51
N VAL A 590 1.37 12.69 -33.34
CA VAL A 590 1.39 11.24 -33.13
C VAL A 590 0.00 10.60 -33.24
N SER A 591 -1.07 11.29 -32.81
CA SER A 591 -2.43 10.75 -32.91
C SER A 591 -2.89 10.45 -34.35
N LYS A 592 -2.23 11.03 -35.37
CA LYS A 592 -2.50 10.84 -36.79
C LYS A 592 -1.35 10.11 -37.48
N THR A 593 -1.39 8.79 -37.39
CA THR A 593 -0.36 7.88 -37.92
C THR A 593 -0.12 7.94 -39.43
N ARG A 594 -0.98 8.60 -40.22
CA ARG A 594 -0.99 8.47 -41.68
C ARG A 594 0.11 9.24 -42.41
N GLY A 595 0.82 10.17 -41.76
CA GLY A 595 1.85 10.99 -42.41
C GLY A 595 3.30 10.59 -42.12
N GLU A 596 3.56 10.00 -40.95
CA GLU A 596 4.92 9.90 -40.43
C GLU A 596 5.53 8.50 -40.61
N PRO A 597 6.67 8.36 -41.32
CA PRO A 597 7.30 7.05 -41.55
C PRO A 597 7.58 6.27 -40.27
N ILE A 598 7.97 6.96 -39.19
CA ILE A 598 8.28 6.37 -37.89
C ILE A 598 7.04 5.80 -37.18
N LEU A 599 5.83 6.27 -37.53
CA LEU A 599 4.56 5.85 -36.94
C LEU A 599 3.78 4.84 -37.79
N LYS A 600 4.19 4.63 -39.05
CA LYS A 600 3.40 3.87 -40.04
C LYS A 600 2.97 2.46 -39.58
N ASN A 601 3.79 1.81 -38.75
CA ASN A 601 3.55 0.44 -38.28
C ASN A 601 3.30 0.34 -36.77
N VAL A 602 3.04 1.47 -36.10
CA VAL A 602 2.85 1.49 -34.65
C VAL A 602 1.36 1.40 -34.32
N ASP A 603 0.96 0.36 -33.59
CA ASP A 603 -0.40 0.26 -33.05
C ASP A 603 -0.55 1.21 -31.85
N LEU A 604 -1.31 2.30 -32.06
CA LEU A 604 -1.58 3.31 -31.04
C LEU A 604 -2.86 3.04 -30.25
N THR A 605 -3.54 1.90 -30.41
CA THR A 605 -4.88 1.68 -29.82
C THR A 605 -4.88 1.87 -28.30
N GLN A 606 -3.93 1.24 -27.59
CA GLN A 606 -3.82 1.37 -26.14
C GLN A 606 -3.39 2.79 -25.72
N LEU A 607 -2.45 3.39 -26.46
CA LEU A 607 -1.97 4.73 -26.16
C LEU A 607 -3.08 5.77 -26.36
N LYS A 608 -3.92 5.61 -27.39
CA LYS A 608 -5.13 6.42 -27.60
C LYS A 608 -6.07 6.35 -26.42
N TYR A 609 -6.31 5.17 -25.87
CA TYR A 609 -7.14 5.02 -24.67
C TYR A 609 -6.55 5.77 -23.47
N ILE A 610 -5.24 5.65 -23.23
CA ILE A 610 -4.54 6.34 -22.13
C ILE A 610 -4.59 7.86 -22.30
N MET A 611 -4.45 8.35 -23.54
CA MET A 611 -4.30 9.78 -23.85
C MET A 611 -5.62 10.53 -24.05
N GLN A 612 -6.78 9.87 -24.07
CA GLN A 612 -8.10 10.51 -24.18
C GLN A 612 -8.28 11.61 -23.12
N GLU A 613 -8.60 12.84 -23.50
CA GLU A 613 -8.95 13.89 -22.53
C GLU A 613 -10.09 13.40 -21.62
N TYR A 614 -9.85 13.42 -20.30
CA TYR A 614 -10.93 13.29 -19.34
C TYR A 614 -11.47 14.70 -19.16
N ASP A 615 -12.60 15.01 -19.79
CA ASP A 615 -13.29 16.29 -19.61
C ASP A 615 -13.79 16.39 -18.16
N ILE A 616 -12.91 16.82 -17.27
CA ILE A 616 -13.25 17.12 -15.87
C ILE A 616 -14.16 18.37 -15.79
N LEU A 617 -14.19 19.18 -16.86
CA LEU A 617 -14.95 20.44 -16.93
C LEU A 617 -16.43 20.28 -17.32
N GLN A 618 -16.93 19.07 -17.61
CA GLN A 618 -18.37 18.87 -17.76
C GLN A 618 -19.11 18.75 -16.42
N PHE A 619 -18.42 18.51 -15.31
CA PHE A 619 -19.06 18.45 -13.97
C PHE A 619 -19.12 19.81 -13.24
N SER A 620 -18.62 20.90 -13.82
CA SER A 620 -18.62 22.23 -13.20
C SER A 620 -19.45 23.29 -13.95
N LYS A 621 -20.24 22.87 -14.95
CA LYS A 621 -21.12 23.74 -15.75
C LYS A 621 -22.59 23.31 -15.77
N GLU A 622 -23.00 22.48 -14.81
CA GLU A 622 -24.40 22.32 -14.39
C GLU A 622 -24.50 22.68 -12.90
#